data_AF-A0A3M1HZX8-F1
#
_entry.id   AF-A0A3M1HZX8-F1
#
_cell.length_a   1.000
_cell.length_b   1.000
_cell.length_c   1.000
_cell.angle_alpha   90.00
_cell.angle_beta   90.00
_cell.angle_gamma   90.00
#
_symmetry.space_group_name_H-M   'P 1'
#
loop_
_entity.id
_entity.type
_entity.pdbx_description
1 polymer ?
#
loop_
_entity_poly.entity_id
_entity_poly.type
_entity_poly.pdbx_seq_one_letter_code
_entity_poly.pdbx_strand_id
1 'polypeptide(L)'
;ATPTPIPPTPTPGLGFYRGIGPIFMPTNNRWITLWVKVYGGSGEGYPIAGWRIQATCNGAVVGVSEPSAATFHYSAPPGYGNRVLYNAKLEFPDPGTATCQAYLIDAGGVRRSPVVEFTVQPVNPNREIYIGFLAVQ
;
A
#
# COMPACT_ATOMS: atom_id res chain seq x y z
N ALA A 1 34.15 0.61 -35.92
CA ALA A 1 33.06 1.36 -35.26
C ALA A 1 33.00 0.92 -33.81
N THR A 2 33.15 1.85 -32.87
CA THR A 2 33.09 1.56 -31.43
C THR A 2 31.62 1.57 -31.00
N PRO A 3 31.10 0.53 -30.32
CA PRO A 3 29.73 0.55 -29.84
C PRO A 3 29.60 1.59 -28.72
N THR A 4 28.66 2.53 -28.89
CA THR A 4 28.35 3.53 -27.86
C THR A 4 27.59 2.84 -26.72
N PRO A 5 28.03 2.96 -25.45
CA PRO A 5 27.26 2.45 -24.32
C PRO A 5 25.95 3.22 -24.22
N ILE A 6 24.83 2.50 -24.20
CA ILE A 6 23.49 3.08 -23.96
C ILE A 6 23.48 3.54 -22.49
N PRO A 7 23.16 4.81 -22.20
CA PRO A 7 23.02 5.26 -20.82
C PRO A 7 21.95 4.43 -20.11
N PRO A 8 22.11 4.07 -18.83
CA PRO A 8 21.03 3.46 -18.08
C PRO A 8 19.83 4.41 -18.13
N THR A 9 18.65 3.87 -18.49
CA THR A 9 17.41 4.63 -18.43
C THR A 9 17.25 5.14 -17.00
N PRO A 10 17.01 6.45 -16.77
CA PRO A 10 16.84 6.97 -15.42
C PRO A 10 15.70 6.22 -14.74
N THR A 11 15.97 5.64 -13.57
CA THR A 11 14.94 5.04 -12.74
C THR A 11 13.87 6.11 -12.49
N PRO A 12 12.60 5.89 -12.86
CA PRO A 12 11.57 6.88 -12.62
C PRO A 12 11.53 7.23 -11.13
N GLY A 13 11.57 8.53 -10.82
CA GLY A 13 11.46 9.00 -9.44
C GLY A 13 10.18 8.49 -8.77
N LEU A 14 10.19 8.42 -7.44
CA LEU A 14 8.99 8.08 -6.67
C LEU A 14 7.87 9.07 -7.03
N GLY A 15 6.73 8.54 -7.48
CA GLY A 15 5.55 9.34 -7.79
C GLY A 15 4.71 9.65 -6.54
N PHE A 16 5.04 9.02 -5.41
CA PHE A 16 4.31 9.13 -4.15
C PHE A 16 5.27 9.23 -2.96
N TYR A 17 4.76 9.75 -1.84
CA TYR A 17 5.36 9.61 -0.51
C TYR A 17 4.35 9.01 0.48
N ARG A 18 4.84 8.56 1.63
CA ARG A 18 3.96 8.09 2.73
C ARG A 18 3.36 9.31 3.44
N GLY A 19 2.12 9.65 3.11
CA GLY A 19 1.39 10.76 3.70
C GLY A 19 0.69 10.41 5.02
N ILE A 20 0.29 9.15 5.21
CA ILE A 20 -0.40 8.69 6.43
C ILE A 20 0.10 7.29 6.84
N GLY A 21 0.19 7.05 8.14
CA GLY A 21 0.42 5.73 8.72
C GLY A 21 1.87 5.21 8.60
N PRO A 22 2.08 3.90 8.84
CA PRO A 22 1.05 2.88 9.04
C PRO A 22 0.26 3.10 10.34
N ILE A 23 -1.06 2.96 10.28
CA ILE A 23 -1.95 2.92 11.44
C ILE A 23 -2.42 1.48 11.60
N PHE A 24 -2.28 0.94 12.81
CA PHE A 24 -2.59 -0.43 13.13
C PHE A 24 -3.94 -0.51 13.83
N MET A 25 -4.82 -1.40 13.36
CA MET A 25 -6.17 -1.54 13.86
C MET A 25 -6.44 -3.02 14.23
N PRO A 26 -7.00 -3.28 15.42
CA PRO A 26 -7.26 -4.64 15.86
C PRO A 26 -8.46 -5.23 15.11
N THR A 27 -8.36 -6.51 14.78
CA THR A 27 -9.48 -7.30 14.23
C THR A 27 -9.37 -8.76 14.67
N ASN A 28 -10.51 -9.45 14.72
CA ASN A 28 -10.56 -10.88 14.96
C ASN A 28 -10.45 -11.69 13.65
N ASN A 29 -10.40 -11.02 12.50
CA ASN A 29 -10.14 -11.66 11.23
C ASN A 29 -8.71 -12.22 11.21
N ARG A 30 -8.54 -13.46 10.74
CA ARG A 30 -7.21 -14.10 10.63
C ARG A 30 -6.40 -13.61 9.42
N TRP A 31 -7.01 -12.86 8.52
CA TRP A 31 -6.33 -12.27 7.38
C TRP A 31 -5.61 -10.99 7.78
N ILE A 32 -4.50 -10.70 7.11
CA ILE A 32 -3.89 -9.37 7.13
C ILE A 32 -4.57 -8.53 6.05
N THR A 33 -5.08 -7.38 6.43
CA THR A 33 -5.76 -6.45 5.52
C THR A 33 -5.00 -5.13 5.46
N LEU A 34 -4.57 -4.75 4.25
CA LEU A 34 -4.05 -3.43 3.96
C LEU A 34 -5.17 -2.57 3.39
N TRP A 35 -5.57 -1.55 4.14
CA TRP A 35 -6.42 -0.46 3.66
C TRP A 35 -5.51 0.65 3.16
N VAL A 36 -5.53 0.94 1.86
CA VAL A 36 -4.63 1.94 1.27
C VAL A 36 -5.40 3.07 0.63
N LYS A 37 -5.05 4.29 1.04
CA LYS A 37 -5.52 5.52 0.44
C LYS A 37 -4.45 6.05 -0.52
N VAL A 38 -4.72 5.98 -1.81
CA VAL A 38 -3.88 6.57 -2.87
C VAL A 38 -4.53 7.88 -3.31
N TYR A 39 -3.88 9.00 -3.03
CA TYR A 39 -4.53 10.31 -3.13
C TYR A 39 -3.59 11.44 -3.56
N GLY A 40 -4.19 12.51 -4.05
CA GLY A 40 -3.51 13.78 -4.37
C GLY A 40 -4.15 14.95 -3.62
N GLY A 41 -3.48 16.10 -3.64
CA GLY A 41 -3.97 17.35 -3.03
C GLY A 41 -3.74 17.45 -1.52
N SER A 42 -4.42 18.40 -0.89
CA SER A 42 -4.31 18.69 0.55
C SER A 42 -5.59 18.28 1.32
N GLY A 43 -5.51 18.27 2.65
CA GLY A 43 -6.64 17.89 3.51
C GLY A 43 -7.03 16.42 3.32
N GLU A 44 -8.31 16.17 3.03
CA GLU A 44 -8.78 14.81 2.69
C GLU A 44 -8.28 14.34 1.32
N GLY A 45 -7.91 15.25 0.42
CA GLY A 45 -7.44 14.96 -0.93
C GLY A 45 -8.49 14.34 -1.86
N TYR A 46 -8.06 13.99 -3.07
CA TYR A 46 -8.87 13.29 -4.07
C TYR A 46 -8.29 11.91 -4.41
N PRO A 47 -9.12 10.91 -4.73
CA PRO A 47 -8.66 9.56 -5.05
C PRO A 47 -7.88 9.54 -6.37
N ILE A 48 -6.78 8.78 -6.42
CA ILE A 48 -6.02 8.51 -7.64
C ILE A 48 -6.17 7.03 -7.99
N ALA A 49 -6.69 6.75 -9.17
CA ALA A 49 -6.94 5.40 -9.67
C ALA A 49 -5.72 4.77 -10.37
N GLY A 50 -5.75 3.46 -10.55
CA GLY A 50 -4.80 2.73 -11.41
C GLY A 50 -3.55 2.17 -10.72
N TRP A 51 -3.38 2.41 -9.41
CA TRP A 51 -2.20 2.00 -8.64
C TRP A 51 -2.46 0.72 -7.86
N ARG A 52 -1.50 -0.19 -7.78
CA ARG A 52 -1.64 -1.44 -7.02
C ARG A 52 -0.74 -1.44 -5.80
N ILE A 53 -1.17 -2.12 -4.76
CA ILE A 53 -0.36 -2.45 -3.59
C ILE A 53 0.38 -3.74 -3.92
N GLN A 54 1.68 -3.80 -3.69
CA GLN A 54 2.41 -5.06 -3.59
C GLN A 54 2.91 -5.23 -2.16
N ALA A 55 2.67 -6.41 -1.59
CA ALA A 55 3.17 -6.77 -0.29
C ALA A 55 4.15 -7.94 -0.38
N THR A 56 5.21 -7.87 0.42
CA THR A 56 6.15 -8.96 0.63
C THR A 56 6.30 -9.23 2.11
N CYS A 57 6.57 -10.47 2.50
CA CYS A 57 6.90 -10.86 3.87
C CYS A 57 8.11 -11.78 3.83
N ASN A 58 9.11 -11.51 4.67
CA ASN A 58 10.40 -12.22 4.68
C ASN A 58 11.03 -12.36 3.28
N GLY A 59 10.86 -11.32 2.44
CA GLY A 59 11.39 -11.26 1.08
C GLY A 59 10.54 -11.95 -0.01
N ALA A 60 9.48 -12.68 0.35
CA ALA A 60 8.58 -13.32 -0.62
C ALA A 60 7.32 -12.48 -0.86
N VAL A 61 6.85 -12.40 -2.11
CA VAL A 61 5.58 -11.73 -2.44
C VAL A 61 4.42 -12.51 -1.84
N VAL A 62 3.58 -11.83 -1.06
CA VAL A 62 2.37 -12.41 -0.44
C VAL A 62 1.08 -11.98 -1.13
N GLY A 63 1.13 -10.90 -1.93
CA GLY A 63 -0.01 -10.47 -2.72
C GLY A 63 0.21 -9.18 -3.49
N VAL A 64 -0.63 -8.99 -4.50
CA VAL A 64 -0.77 -7.75 -5.27
C VAL A 64 -2.26 -7.42 -5.34
N SER A 65 -2.62 -6.16 -5.08
CA SER A 65 -4.03 -5.76 -5.11
C SER A 65 -4.56 -5.54 -6.52
N GLU A 66 -5.87 -5.48 -6.63
CA GLU A 66 -6.51 -4.78 -7.74
C GLU A 66 -6.09 -3.29 -7.78
N PRO A 67 -6.20 -2.62 -8.95
CA PRO A 67 -5.94 -1.19 -9.05
C PRO A 67 -6.79 -0.37 -8.11
N SER A 68 -6.23 0.73 -7.64
CA SER A 68 -6.95 1.72 -6.85
C SER A 68 -8.13 2.28 -7.66
N ALA A 69 -9.26 2.49 -6.98
CA ALA A 69 -10.45 3.06 -7.57
C ALA A 69 -10.37 4.59 -7.69
N ALA A 70 -11.20 5.15 -8.57
CA ALA A 70 -11.40 6.60 -8.74
C ALA A 70 -12.35 7.20 -7.68
N THR A 71 -12.74 6.42 -6.67
CA THR A 71 -13.61 6.82 -5.57
C THR A 71 -13.05 6.30 -4.26
N PHE A 72 -13.21 7.06 -3.18
CA PHE A 72 -12.95 6.53 -1.84
C PHE A 72 -14.13 5.72 -1.33
N HIS A 73 -13.81 4.68 -0.56
CA HIS A 73 -14.74 3.87 0.21
C HIS A 73 -14.33 3.91 1.67
N TYR A 74 -15.27 3.61 2.56
CA TYR A 74 -14.96 3.46 3.98
C TYR A 74 -14.66 2.00 4.32
N SER A 75 -13.63 1.76 5.14
CA SER A 75 -13.19 0.42 5.56
C SER A 75 -14.22 -0.35 6.40
N ALA A 76 -15.17 0.36 7.00
CA ALA A 76 -16.23 -0.21 7.84
C ALA A 76 -17.57 0.53 7.61
N PRO A 77 -18.71 -0.05 8.04
CA PRO A 77 -20.00 0.64 8.06
C PRO A 77 -20.00 1.90 8.94
N PRO A 78 -20.94 2.83 8.75
CA PRO A 78 -21.15 3.94 9.68
C PRO A 78 -21.35 3.46 11.13
N GLY A 79 -20.81 4.20 12.10
CA GLY A 79 -20.89 3.87 13.53
C GLY A 79 -19.67 3.14 14.10
N TYR A 80 -18.77 2.63 13.25
CA TYR A 80 -17.49 2.07 13.68
C TYR A 80 -16.42 3.16 13.82
N GLY A 81 -15.72 3.21 14.95
CA GLY A 81 -14.79 4.31 15.30
C GLY A 81 -13.45 4.28 14.57
N ASN A 82 -13.02 3.13 14.04
CA ASN A 82 -11.75 2.93 13.32
C ASN A 82 -11.91 3.04 11.79
N ARG A 83 -12.94 3.74 11.34
CA ARG A 83 -13.32 3.81 9.94
C ARG A 83 -12.40 4.75 9.17
N VAL A 84 -11.75 4.24 8.12
CA VAL A 84 -10.81 5.00 7.28
C VAL A 84 -11.28 5.04 5.83
N LEU A 85 -10.96 6.13 5.12
CA LEU A 85 -11.17 6.23 3.68
C LEU A 85 -10.03 5.55 2.94
N TYR A 86 -10.34 4.67 2.00
CA TYR A 86 -9.37 3.97 1.16
C TYR A 86 -9.89 3.86 -0.27
N ASN A 87 -9.01 3.57 -1.22
CA ASN A 87 -9.40 3.23 -2.60
C ASN A 87 -8.59 2.06 -3.18
N ALA A 88 -7.65 1.48 -2.43
CA ALA A 88 -7.02 0.20 -2.75
C ALA A 88 -7.03 -0.70 -1.50
N LYS A 89 -7.24 -2.01 -1.71
CA LYS A 89 -7.27 -3.01 -0.64
C LYS A 89 -6.44 -4.22 -1.05
N LEU A 90 -5.62 -4.73 -0.13
CA LEU A 90 -4.98 -6.03 -0.26
C LEU A 90 -5.27 -6.88 0.96
N GLU A 91 -5.65 -8.13 0.75
CA GLU A 91 -5.80 -9.12 1.81
C GLU A 91 -4.94 -10.34 1.50
N PHE A 92 -4.24 -10.83 2.52
CA PHE A 92 -3.48 -12.07 2.41
C PHE A 92 -3.56 -12.87 3.73
N PRO A 93 -3.40 -14.19 3.70
CA PRO A 93 -3.40 -15.02 4.91
C PRO A 93 -2.28 -14.60 5.87
N ASP A 94 -2.50 -14.75 7.18
CA ASP A 94 -1.46 -14.51 8.19
C ASP A 94 -0.20 -15.35 7.89
N PRO A 95 0.96 -14.70 7.61
CA PRO A 95 2.21 -15.41 7.37
C PRO A 95 2.85 -15.96 8.67
N GLY A 96 2.22 -15.75 9.83
CA GLY A 96 2.78 -16.01 11.14
C GLY A 96 3.68 -14.86 11.59
N THR A 97 4.83 -15.18 12.19
CA THR A 97 5.80 -14.15 12.56
C THR A 97 6.62 -13.75 11.32
N ALA A 98 6.44 -12.52 10.84
CA ALA A 98 7.14 -12.03 9.65
C ALA A 98 7.39 -10.52 9.69
N THR A 99 8.48 -10.11 9.04
CA THR A 99 8.70 -8.71 8.65
C THR A 99 8.15 -8.53 7.24
N CYS A 100 7.17 -7.65 7.11
CA CYS A 100 6.48 -7.38 5.86
C CYS A 100 6.76 -5.96 5.36
N GLN A 101 6.62 -5.79 4.06
CA GLN A 101 6.80 -4.55 3.34
C GLN A 101 5.62 -4.34 2.41
N ALA A 102 5.08 -3.12 2.36
CA ALA A 102 4.06 -2.71 1.39
C ALA A 102 4.50 -1.45 0.65
N TYR A 103 4.20 -1.38 -0.65
CA TYR A 103 4.46 -0.23 -1.50
C TYR A 103 3.52 -0.21 -2.71
N LEU A 104 3.42 0.94 -3.37
CA LEU A 104 2.69 1.08 -4.62
C LEU A 104 3.55 0.72 -5.83
N ILE A 105 2.92 0.01 -6.76
CA ILE A 105 3.42 -0.28 -8.10
C ILE A 105 2.47 0.28 -9.16
N ASP A 106 3.02 0.65 -10.32
CA ASP A 106 2.22 0.96 -11.51
C ASP A 106 1.71 -0.31 -12.22
N ALA A 107 1.05 -0.15 -13.37
CA ALA A 107 0.53 -1.26 -14.16
C ALA A 107 1.63 -2.18 -14.75
N GLY A 108 2.87 -1.70 -14.85
CA GLY A 108 4.02 -2.49 -15.28
C GLY A 108 4.73 -3.21 -14.12
N GLY A 109 4.24 -3.07 -12.88
CA GLY A 109 4.89 -3.65 -11.70
C GLY A 109 6.06 -2.83 -11.16
N VAL A 110 6.29 -1.62 -11.67
CA VAL A 110 7.39 -0.76 -11.21
C VAL A 110 6.96 -0.03 -9.94
N ARG A 111 7.77 -0.14 -8.88
CA ARG A 111 7.53 0.56 -7.62
C ARG A 111 7.60 2.07 -7.78
N ARG A 112 6.56 2.79 -7.34
CA ARG A 112 6.48 4.26 -7.39
C ARG A 112 6.27 4.96 -6.03
N SER A 113 6.31 4.21 -4.93
CA SER A 113 6.31 4.78 -3.56
C SER A 113 7.52 4.31 -2.73
N PRO A 114 7.79 4.96 -1.57
CA PRO A 114 8.62 4.38 -0.53
C PRO A 114 8.06 3.03 -0.05
N VAL A 115 8.93 2.23 0.54
CA VAL A 115 8.55 1.01 1.25
C VAL A 115 8.02 1.38 2.62
N VAL A 116 6.90 0.76 3.01
CA VAL A 116 6.35 0.82 4.37
C VAL A 116 6.54 -0.54 5.01
N GLU A 117 7.37 -0.59 6.05
CA GLU A 117 7.62 -1.81 6.80
C GLU A 117 6.62 -1.97 7.95
N PHE A 118 6.22 -3.21 8.23
CA PHE A 118 5.42 -3.58 9.38
C PHE A 118 5.72 -5.02 9.78
N THR A 119 5.42 -5.38 11.02
CA THR A 119 5.60 -6.76 11.50
C THR A 119 4.25 -7.40 11.74
N VAL A 120 4.17 -8.69 11.43
CA VAL A 120 3.02 -9.54 11.75
C VAL A 120 3.48 -10.56 12.78
N GLN A 121 2.62 -10.82 13.77
CA GLN A 121 2.85 -11.82 14.80
C GLN A 121 1.53 -12.52 15.12
N PRO A 122 1.50 -13.84 15.36
CA PRO A 122 0.26 -14.60 15.56
C PRO A 122 -0.64 -14.07 16.69
N VAL A 123 -0.04 -13.59 17.77
CA VAL A 123 -0.75 -13.11 18.97
C VAL A 123 -1.14 -11.63 18.89
N ASN A 124 -0.67 -10.90 17.87
CA ASN A 124 -0.98 -9.49 17.71
C ASN A 124 -2.31 -9.33 16.97
N PRO A 125 -3.35 -8.74 17.60
CA PRO A 125 -4.65 -8.56 16.94
C PRO A 125 -4.63 -7.45 15.87
N ASN A 126 -3.57 -6.65 15.79
CA ASN A 126 -3.44 -5.55 14.84
C ASN A 126 -3.17 -6.06 13.41
N ARG A 127 -4.20 -6.63 12.80
CA ARG A 127 -4.15 -7.30 11.49
C ARG A 127 -4.72 -6.43 10.37
N GLU A 128 -5.34 -5.31 10.70
CA GLU A 128 -5.68 -4.27 9.73
C GLU A 128 -4.65 -3.14 9.79
N ILE A 129 -4.08 -2.80 8.65
CA ILE A 129 -3.05 -1.76 8.53
C ILE A 129 -3.53 -0.74 7.51
N TYR A 130 -3.58 0.52 7.93
CA TYR A 130 -3.96 1.65 7.08
C TYR A 130 -2.74 2.48 6.67
N ILE A 131 -2.59 2.72 5.37
CA ILE A 131 -1.48 3.48 4.78
C ILE A 131 -2.03 4.50 3.80
N GLY A 132 -1.57 5.74 3.87
CA GLY A 132 -1.85 6.79 2.89
C GLY A 132 -0.62 7.09 2.04
N PHE A 133 -0.75 6.95 0.72
CA PHE A 133 0.25 7.38 -0.24
C PHE A 133 -0.23 8.63 -0.97
N LEU A 134 0.51 9.72 -0.79
CA LEU A 134 0.20 11.02 -1.37
C LEU A 134 1.09 11.24 -2.60
N ALA A 135 0.46 11.56 -3.74
CA ALA A 135 1.17 11.87 -4.98
C ALA A 135 2.07 13.10 -4.80
N VAL A 136 3.26 13.03 -5.39
CA VAL A 136 4.15 14.18 -5.53
C VAL A 136 3.51 15.15 -6.52
N GLN A 137 3.42 16.42 -6.16
CA GLN A 137 2.95 17.49 -7.06
C GLN A 137 4.00 17.85 -8.10
#